data_AF-A0A1M4XUU1-F1
#
_entry.id   AF-A0A1M4XUU1-F1
#
_cell.length_a   1.000
_cell.length_b   1.000
_cell.length_c   1.000
_cell.angle_alpha   90.00
_cell.angle_beta   90.00
_cell.angle_gamma   90.00
#
_symmetry.space_group_name_H-M   'P 1'
#
loop_
_entity.id
_entity.type
_entity.pdbx_description
1 polymer ?
#
loop_
_entity_poly.entity_id
_entity_poly.type
_entity_poly.pdbx_seq_one_letter_code
_entity_poly.pdbx_strand_id
1 'polypeptide(L)'
;MTWRGKFAILVSVCLMFIVVAFLFAQESFAAWYADSYVNLALHQSGEFAVLGGDKQSGETQGNAYPTARVNYVAPAGQTIGALEMLCQRAQYGGRGYIDILQNGTWITNWATINTSPSGNYYYWILPPSVTAIRIYPEATSSISYLTWTATFYYYANNAKSSADAAKASADVAATNAQNAYNAAQAAKASADTAAARVWDSAEGKSAATLAKEARNNTIYNNQSAAYWAYLAAQNSLPLPTITKVQGQNGATCTTGSTFTVVISATPSSGVNYRVTCGSFDSGWVTSNAITISSGIVSGANTATVQVKNAAGTVAQTMFTFFKV
;
A
#
# COMPACT_ATOMS: atom_id res chain seq x y z
N MET A 1 -21.70 -14.20 -1.71
CA MET A 1 -20.89 -13.23 -2.48
C MET A 1 -21.43 -11.83 -2.18
N THR A 2 -20.70 -11.06 -1.38
CA THR A 2 -21.14 -9.72 -0.94
C THR A 2 -21.06 -8.72 -2.09
N TRP A 3 -21.90 -7.68 -2.03
CA TRP A 3 -22.00 -6.62 -3.05
C TRP A 3 -20.65 -5.97 -3.40
N ARG A 4 -19.73 -5.92 -2.42
CA ARG A 4 -18.35 -5.44 -2.58
C ARG A 4 -17.50 -6.29 -3.55
N GLY A 5 -17.70 -7.61 -3.59
CA GLY A 5 -16.97 -8.50 -4.49
C GLY A 5 -17.38 -8.31 -5.96
N LYS A 6 -18.67 -8.06 -6.22
CA LYS A 6 -19.17 -7.82 -7.59
C LYS A 6 -18.70 -6.48 -8.16
N PHE A 7 -18.59 -5.45 -7.32
CA PHE A 7 -18.12 -4.13 -7.73
C PHE A 7 -16.62 -4.13 -8.10
N ALA A 8 -15.78 -4.85 -7.35
CA ALA A 8 -14.36 -4.96 -7.65
C ALA A 8 -14.07 -5.67 -8.99
N ILE A 9 -14.85 -6.70 -9.33
CA ILE A 9 -14.73 -7.40 -10.61
C ILE A 9 -15.14 -6.49 -11.77
N LEU A 10 -16.22 -5.73 -11.62
CA LEU A 10 -16.70 -4.82 -12.67
C LEU A 10 -15.68 -3.70 -12.97
N VAL A 11 -15.08 -3.11 -11.92
CA VAL A 11 -14.05 -2.06 -12.08
C VAL A 11 -12.79 -2.61 -12.76
N SER A 12 -12.37 -3.84 -12.40
CA SER A 12 -11.20 -4.48 -13.01
C SER A 12 -11.40 -4.76 -14.51
N VAL A 13 -12.57 -5.27 -14.89
CA VAL A 13 -12.90 -5.55 -16.30
C VAL A 13 -12.97 -4.24 -17.10
N CYS A 14 -13.59 -3.19 -16.56
CA CYS A 14 -13.63 -1.88 -17.24
C CYS A 14 -12.23 -1.27 -17.43
N LEU A 15 -11.33 -1.39 -16.45
CA LEU A 15 -9.95 -0.91 -16.60
C LEU A 15 -9.20 -1.68 -17.69
N MET A 16 -9.42 -2.99 -17.80
CA MET A 16 -8.76 -3.83 -18.80
C MET A 16 -9.20 -3.45 -20.23
N PHE A 17 -10.49 -3.16 -20.44
CA PHE A 17 -10.99 -2.66 -21.74
C PHE A 17 -10.43 -1.29 -22.11
N ILE A 18 -10.25 -0.39 -21.15
CA ILE A 18 -9.65 0.94 -21.40
C ILE A 18 -8.18 0.80 -21.82
N VAL A 19 -7.41 -0.08 -21.17
CA VAL A 19 -6.00 -0.31 -21.51
C VAL A 19 -5.85 -0.95 -22.90
N VAL A 20 -6.71 -1.93 -23.24
CA VAL A 20 -6.70 -2.55 -24.58
C VAL A 20 -7.09 -1.55 -25.66
N ALA A 21 -8.09 -0.70 -25.42
CA ALA A 21 -8.46 0.37 -26.35
C ALA A 21 -7.31 1.38 -26.56
N PHE A 22 -6.53 1.69 -25.52
CA PHE A 22 -5.37 2.57 -25.62
C PHE A 22 -4.21 1.94 -26.41
N LEU A 23 -3.99 0.63 -26.26
CA LEU A 23 -3.00 -0.13 -27.03
C LEU A 23 -3.37 -0.20 -28.52
N PHE A 24 -4.63 -0.50 -28.86
CA PHE A 24 -5.09 -0.48 -30.25
C PHE A 24 -5.05 0.91 -30.87
N ALA A 25 -5.30 1.97 -30.09
CA ALA A 25 -5.15 3.35 -30.54
C ALA A 25 -3.68 3.72 -30.81
N GLN A 26 -2.72 3.19 -30.05
CA GLN A 26 -1.29 3.42 -30.30
C GLN A 26 -0.78 2.70 -31.56
N GLU A 27 -1.18 1.45 -31.79
CA GLU A 27 -0.72 0.72 -32.98
C GLU A 27 -1.31 1.28 -34.28
N SER A 28 -2.56 1.76 -34.24
CA SER A 28 -3.17 2.42 -35.40
C SER A 28 -2.57 3.81 -35.67
N PHE A 29 -2.08 4.53 -34.65
CA PHE A 29 -1.35 5.79 -34.85
C PHE A 29 0.06 5.58 -35.40
N ALA A 30 0.75 4.49 -35.00
CA ALA A 30 2.08 4.14 -35.49
C ALA A 30 2.04 3.67 -36.96
N ALA A 31 1.02 2.91 -37.36
CA ALA A 31 0.84 2.44 -38.73
C ALA A 31 0.53 3.58 -39.72
N TRP A 32 -0.10 4.67 -39.26
CA TRP A 32 -0.43 5.81 -40.12
C TRP A 32 0.79 6.69 -40.46
N TYR A 33 1.87 6.61 -39.67
CA TYR A 33 3.10 7.39 -39.88
C TYR A 33 4.21 6.64 -40.63
N ALA A 34 4.09 5.34 -40.85
CA ALA A 34 5.14 4.54 -41.50
C ALA A 34 5.19 4.70 -43.03
N ASP A 35 4.10 5.14 -43.69
CA ASP A 35 4.01 5.24 -45.16
C ASP A 35 4.11 6.68 -45.71
N SER A 36 4.38 7.66 -44.85
CA SER A 36 4.68 9.02 -45.29
C SER A 36 6.13 9.35 -44.96
N TYR A 37 7.02 9.09 -45.92
CA TYR A 37 8.30 9.81 -46.07
C TYR A 37 8.01 11.31 -46.33
N VAL A 38 7.39 11.97 -45.35
CA VAL A 38 7.41 13.42 -45.27
C VAL A 38 8.75 13.71 -44.61
N ASN A 39 9.76 13.95 -45.46
CA ASN A 39 10.89 14.79 -45.07
C ASN A 39 10.30 16.11 -44.59
N LEU A 40 9.96 16.18 -43.30
CA LEU A 40 9.61 17.42 -42.63
C LEU A 40 10.93 18.18 -42.46
N ALA A 41 11.42 18.69 -43.59
CA ALA A 41 12.50 19.64 -43.62
C ALA A 41 12.00 20.87 -42.85
N LEU A 42 12.57 21.10 -41.67
CA LEU A 42 12.47 22.40 -41.01
C LEU A 42 13.14 23.40 -41.95
N HIS A 43 12.33 24.03 -42.79
CA HIS A 43 12.76 24.99 -43.81
C HIS A 43 13.12 26.30 -43.11
N GLN A 44 14.36 26.44 -42.67
CA GLN A 44 14.92 27.75 -42.38
C GLN A 44 15.53 28.29 -43.66
N SER A 45 14.75 29.08 -44.40
CA SER A 45 15.28 29.90 -45.49
C SER A 45 15.77 31.22 -44.93
N GLY A 46 17.05 31.52 -45.12
CA GLY A 46 17.59 32.86 -44.99
C GLY A 46 17.87 33.43 -46.38
N GLU A 47 17.29 34.58 -46.71
CA GLU A 47 17.76 35.36 -47.85
C GLU A 47 18.94 36.21 -47.39
N PHE A 48 20.10 36.06 -48.04
CA PHE A 48 21.28 36.87 -47.77
C PHE A 48 21.66 37.62 -49.05
N ALA A 49 21.35 38.92 -49.09
CA ALA A 49 21.78 39.80 -50.17
C ALA A 49 23.13 40.41 -49.80
N VAL A 50 24.18 40.06 -50.55
CA VAL A 50 25.46 40.76 -50.48
C VAL A 50 25.44 41.85 -51.56
N LEU A 51 25.24 43.10 -51.14
CA LEU A 51 25.36 44.25 -52.02
C LEU A 51 26.85 44.53 -52.25
N GLY A 52 27.32 44.31 -53.48
CA GLY A 52 28.63 44.78 -53.91
C GLY A 52 28.60 46.31 -53.98
N GLY A 53 29.54 46.98 -53.31
CA GLY A 53 29.70 48.43 -53.47
C GLY A 53 30.13 48.76 -54.90
N ASP A 54 29.46 49.70 -55.55
CA ASP A 54 29.86 50.22 -56.87
C ASP A 54 31.31 50.71 -56.81
N LYS A 55 32.18 50.15 -57.66
CA LYS A 55 33.48 50.76 -57.94
C LYS A 55 33.22 52.07 -58.67
N GLN A 56 33.40 53.20 -58.00
CA GLN A 56 33.57 54.47 -58.70
C GLN A 56 34.82 54.35 -59.59
N SER A 57 34.61 54.57 -60.89
CA SER A 57 35.67 54.51 -61.90
C SER A 57 36.66 55.66 -61.66
N GLY A 58 37.87 55.35 -61.18
CA GLY A 58 38.93 56.36 -61.10
C GLY A 58 40.07 56.09 -60.13
N GLU A 59 39.91 55.22 -59.13
CA GLU A 59 40.97 55.02 -58.13
C GLU A 59 41.75 53.71 -58.32
N THR A 60 43.05 53.85 -58.61
CA THR A 60 44.05 52.79 -58.52
C THR A 60 44.34 52.50 -57.04
N GLN A 61 43.47 51.75 -56.38
CA GLN A 61 43.73 51.19 -55.05
C GLN A 61 43.68 49.65 -55.07
N GLY A 62 44.54 49.05 -54.25
CA GLY A 62 44.83 47.61 -54.21
C GLY A 62 43.58 46.74 -54.09
N ASN A 63 43.68 45.54 -54.67
CA ASN A 63 42.66 44.49 -54.78
C ASN A 63 42.12 43.99 -53.41
N ALA A 64 41.43 44.83 -52.64
CA ALA A 64 40.66 44.40 -51.49
C ALA A 64 39.19 44.27 -51.91
N TYR A 65 38.83 43.14 -52.53
CA TYR A 65 37.43 42.81 -52.76
C TYR A 65 36.79 42.51 -51.40
N PRO A 66 35.59 43.06 -51.09
CA PRO A 66 34.88 42.71 -49.86
C PRO A 66 34.51 41.23 -49.91
N THR A 67 35.24 40.42 -49.15
CA THR A 67 34.94 38.99 -48.98
C THR A 67 33.80 38.86 -47.98
N ALA A 68 32.58 39.12 -48.43
CA ALA A 68 31.40 38.83 -47.63
C ALA A 68 31.35 37.31 -47.37
N ARG A 69 31.46 36.92 -46.10
CA ARG A 69 31.38 35.52 -45.67
C ARG A 69 30.02 35.27 -45.06
N VAL A 70 29.27 34.34 -45.62
CA VAL A 70 28.03 33.85 -45.00
C VAL A 70 28.39 32.62 -44.17
N ASN A 71 28.17 32.70 -42.86
CA ASN A 71 28.36 31.59 -41.94
C ASN A 71 26.98 31.10 -41.48
N TYR A 72 26.71 29.81 -41.67
CA TYR A 72 25.57 29.13 -41.06
C TYR A 72 26.07 28.12 -40.05
N VAL A 73 25.47 28.09 -38.86
CA VAL A 73 25.74 27.11 -37.82
C VAL A 73 24.42 26.44 -37.47
N ALA A 74 24.39 25.11 -37.57
CA ALA A 74 23.23 24.33 -37.17
C ALA A 74 22.91 24.59 -35.68
N PRO A 75 21.63 24.60 -35.28
CA PRO A 75 21.24 24.58 -33.87
C PRO A 75 21.95 23.44 -33.11
N ALA A 76 22.22 23.66 -31.83
CA ALA A 76 22.92 22.69 -31.00
C ALA A 76 22.26 21.29 -31.07
N GLY A 77 23.06 20.26 -31.35
CA GLY A 77 22.60 18.88 -31.47
C GLY A 77 22.06 18.48 -32.86
N GLN A 78 22.06 19.40 -33.83
CA GLN A 78 21.64 19.11 -35.21
C GLN A 78 22.83 19.03 -36.16
N THR A 79 22.66 18.24 -37.22
CA THR A 79 23.61 18.15 -38.34
C THR A 79 22.87 18.45 -39.65
N ILE A 80 23.55 19.16 -40.55
CA ILE A 80 23.01 19.57 -41.84
C ILE A 80 23.20 18.38 -42.81
N GLY A 81 22.09 17.83 -43.29
CA GLY A 81 22.06 16.69 -44.21
C GLY A 81 21.95 17.02 -45.68
N ALA A 82 21.41 18.19 -46.04
CA ALA A 82 21.54 18.68 -47.40
C ALA A 82 21.61 20.20 -47.45
N LEU A 83 22.26 20.70 -48.49
CA LEU A 83 22.32 22.11 -48.87
C LEU A 83 21.72 22.24 -50.28
N GLU A 84 20.64 22.98 -50.37
CA GLU A 84 20.07 23.46 -51.62
C GLU A 84 20.42 24.93 -51.79
N MET A 85 20.96 25.31 -52.94
CA MET A 85 21.40 26.68 -53.17
C MET A 85 21.05 27.16 -54.57
N LEU A 86 20.37 28.30 -54.63
CA LEU A 86 20.06 28.99 -55.88
C LEU A 86 20.93 30.23 -56.03
N CYS A 87 21.70 30.28 -57.11
CA CYS A 87 22.48 31.45 -57.51
C CYS A 87 21.68 32.27 -58.52
N GLN A 88 21.20 33.46 -58.15
CA GLN A 88 20.46 34.32 -59.07
C GLN A 88 21.34 35.47 -59.59
N ARG A 89 21.47 35.54 -60.92
CA ARG A 89 22.14 36.60 -61.71
C ARG A 89 23.55 36.98 -61.26
N ALA A 90 24.55 36.48 -61.99
CA ALA A 90 25.84 37.16 -62.11
C ALA A 90 25.93 37.79 -63.49
N GLN A 91 26.15 39.11 -63.56
CA GLN A 91 26.25 39.84 -64.84
C GLN A 91 27.50 39.40 -65.63
N TYR A 92 28.53 38.91 -64.94
CA TYR A 92 29.75 38.32 -65.46
C TYR A 92 30.11 37.11 -64.59
N GLY A 93 30.43 35.96 -65.21
CA GLY A 93 30.63 34.69 -64.49
C GLY A 93 31.68 34.77 -63.37
N GLY A 94 31.22 34.64 -62.12
CA GLY A 94 32.02 34.46 -60.91
C GLY A 94 32.05 33.03 -60.40
N ARG A 95 32.93 32.76 -59.42
CA ARG A 95 33.05 31.48 -58.70
C ARG A 95 32.71 31.68 -57.23
N GLY A 96 32.37 30.61 -56.54
CA GLY A 96 32.25 30.60 -55.09
C GLY A 96 32.76 29.29 -54.52
N TYR A 97 33.15 29.30 -53.26
CA TYR A 97 33.61 28.12 -52.53
C TYR A 97 32.74 27.88 -51.32
N ILE A 98 32.50 26.60 -51.02
CA ILE A 98 31.80 26.17 -49.82
C ILE A 98 32.82 25.48 -48.92
N ASP A 99 32.95 25.93 -47.68
CA ASP A 99 33.59 25.15 -46.63
C ASP A 99 32.50 24.54 -45.75
N ILE A 100 32.77 23.34 -45.23
CA ILE A 100 31.89 22.67 -44.25
C ILE A 100 32.67 22.41 -42.97
N LEU A 101 32.03 22.54 -41.81
CA LEU A 101 32.58 22.14 -40.52
C LEU A 101 32.12 20.72 -40.25
N GLN A 102 33.00 19.75 -40.43
CA GLN A 102 32.73 18.33 -40.23
C GLN A 102 33.53 17.82 -39.04
N ASN A 103 32.88 17.19 -38.06
CA ASN A 103 33.53 16.68 -36.84
C ASN A 103 34.41 17.74 -36.12
N GLY A 104 33.96 19.00 -36.11
CA GLY A 104 34.69 20.10 -35.48
C GLY A 104 35.90 20.64 -36.28
N THR A 105 36.16 20.12 -37.49
CA THR A 105 37.24 20.60 -38.38
C THR A 105 36.68 21.20 -39.66
N TRP A 106 37.18 22.35 -40.08
CA TRP A 106 36.79 22.97 -41.35
C TRP A 106 37.43 22.23 -42.52
N ILE A 107 36.60 21.76 -43.45
CA ILE A 107 37.01 21.24 -44.75
C ILE A 107 36.85 22.37 -45.75
N THR A 108 37.99 22.89 -46.24
CA THR A 108 38.03 24.05 -47.13
C THR A 108 37.82 23.66 -48.58
N ASN A 109 37.09 24.50 -49.34
CA ASN A 109 36.77 24.25 -50.76
C ASN A 109 36.15 22.85 -50.96
N TRP A 110 35.19 22.53 -50.10
CA TRP A 110 34.45 21.29 -50.16
C TRP A 110 33.63 21.17 -51.45
N ALA A 111 33.07 22.30 -51.92
CA ALA A 111 32.43 22.40 -53.23
C ALA A 111 32.73 23.74 -53.88
N THR A 112 32.84 23.73 -55.21
CA THR A 112 32.93 24.94 -56.03
C THR A 112 31.58 25.24 -56.67
N ILE A 113 31.23 26.51 -56.68
CA ILE A 113 30.00 27.04 -57.24
C ILE A 113 30.38 27.89 -58.44
N ASN A 114 29.74 27.66 -59.58
CA ASN A 114 29.89 28.53 -60.74
C ASN A 114 28.64 29.39 -60.88
N THR A 115 28.80 30.63 -61.33
CA THR A 115 27.65 31.51 -61.57
C THR A 115 27.42 31.67 -63.07
N SER A 116 26.16 31.68 -63.50
CA SER A 116 25.74 31.90 -64.88
C SER A 116 24.77 33.08 -64.92
N PRO A 117 24.74 33.89 -65.99
CA PRO A 117 23.71 34.91 -66.20
C PRO A 117 22.28 34.37 -66.12
N SER A 118 22.08 33.09 -66.46
CA SER A 118 20.79 32.38 -66.36
C SER A 118 20.45 31.89 -64.94
N GLY A 119 21.36 32.06 -63.99
CA GLY A 119 21.32 31.39 -62.69
C GLY A 119 21.74 29.93 -62.76
N ASN A 120 22.20 29.39 -61.64
CA ASN A 120 22.54 27.98 -61.47
C ASN A 120 21.91 27.47 -60.16
N TYR A 121 21.44 26.23 -60.19
CA TYR A 121 20.88 25.55 -59.03
C TYR A 121 21.82 24.42 -58.61
N TYR A 122 22.08 24.35 -57.32
CA TYR A 122 22.95 23.34 -56.72
C TYR A 122 22.23 22.60 -55.60
N TYR A 123 22.37 21.28 -55.60
CA TYR A 123 21.88 20.43 -54.53
C TYR A 123 22.99 19.48 -54.10
N TRP A 124 23.33 19.53 -52.81
CA TRP A 124 24.35 18.69 -52.23
C TRP A 124 23.80 17.92 -51.03
N ILE A 125 24.00 16.60 -51.04
CA ILE A 125 23.85 15.77 -49.85
C ILE A 125 25.15 15.88 -49.06
N LEU A 126 25.06 16.35 -47.82
CA LEU A 126 26.22 16.58 -46.96
C LEU A 126 26.52 15.33 -46.13
N PRO A 127 27.76 15.14 -45.65
CA PRO A 127 28.06 14.10 -44.67
C PRO A 127 27.27 14.28 -43.35
N PRO A 128 26.95 13.19 -42.61
CA PRO A 128 26.10 13.22 -41.43
C PRO A 128 26.61 14.03 -40.23
N SER A 129 27.85 14.52 -40.30
CA SER A 129 28.52 15.24 -39.22
C SER A 129 28.83 16.70 -39.53
N VAL A 130 28.20 17.28 -40.57
CA VAL A 130 28.32 18.71 -40.86
C VAL A 130 27.49 19.52 -39.87
N THR A 131 28.13 20.45 -39.16
CA THR A 131 27.48 21.31 -38.15
C THR A 131 27.50 22.79 -38.50
N ALA A 132 28.31 23.20 -39.47
CA ALA A 132 28.35 24.57 -39.97
C ALA A 132 28.80 24.61 -41.43
N ILE A 133 28.43 25.67 -42.15
CA ILE A 133 28.77 25.88 -43.56
C ILE A 133 29.24 27.33 -43.71
N ARG A 134 30.29 27.53 -44.51
CA ARG A 134 30.73 28.86 -44.96
C ARG A 134 30.67 28.94 -46.46
N ILE A 135 30.20 30.06 -46.98
CA ILE A 135 30.18 30.31 -48.42
C ILE A 135 31.03 31.55 -48.68
N TYR A 136 31.99 31.40 -49.61
CA TYR A 136 32.92 32.44 -50.04
C TYR A 136 32.65 32.75 -51.51
N PRO A 137 32.01 33.89 -51.83
CA PRO A 137 31.96 34.35 -53.21
C PRO A 137 33.35 34.86 -53.63
N GLU A 138 33.81 34.44 -54.81
CA GLU A 138 35.01 34.93 -55.47
C GLU A 138 34.60 35.72 -56.72
N ALA A 139 34.71 37.05 -56.63
CA ALA A 139 34.45 37.93 -57.76
C ALA A 139 35.67 37.97 -58.68
N THR A 140 35.54 37.47 -59.91
CA THR A 140 36.62 37.45 -60.91
C THR A 140 36.70 38.74 -61.73
N SER A 141 35.64 39.56 -61.76
CA SER A 141 35.62 40.94 -62.29
C SER A 141 34.26 41.60 -61.96
N SER A 142 34.19 42.93 -61.91
CA SER A 142 33.01 43.80 -61.66
C SER A 142 31.63 43.10 -61.60
N ILE A 143 31.30 42.52 -60.43
CA ILE A 143 29.98 41.96 -60.13
C ILE A 143 29.14 43.05 -59.46
N SER A 144 28.04 43.45 -60.09
CA SER A 144 27.15 44.52 -59.60
C SER A 144 26.29 44.07 -58.40
N TYR A 145 25.87 42.81 -58.36
CA TYR A 145 25.20 42.18 -57.22
C TYR A 145 25.17 40.66 -57.43
N LEU A 146 25.19 39.89 -56.33
CA LEU A 146 25.07 38.44 -56.37
C LEU A 146 24.15 38.00 -55.24
N THR A 147 23.05 37.33 -55.59
CA THR A 147 22.06 36.87 -54.61
C THR A 147 22.11 35.35 -54.50
N TRP A 148 22.23 34.86 -53.27
CA TRP A 148 22.20 33.44 -52.93
C TRP A 148 21.02 33.16 -52.01
N THR A 149 20.25 32.13 -52.34
CA THR A 149 19.27 31.55 -51.42
C THR A 149 19.76 30.17 -51.06
N ALA A 150 20.00 29.91 -49.77
CA ALA A 150 20.42 28.60 -49.26
C ALA A 150 19.33 28.02 -48.36
N THR A 151 18.94 26.78 -48.62
CA THR A 151 18.02 25.98 -47.80
C THR A 151 18.80 24.81 -47.21
N PHE A 152 18.74 24.68 -45.89
CA PHE A 152 19.42 23.63 -45.14
C PHE A 152 18.40 22.57 -44.68
N TYR A 153 18.70 21.31 -44.95
CA TYR A 153 17.92 20.17 -44.49
C TYR A 153 18.64 19.50 -43.32
N TYR A 154 17.94 19.19 -42.24
CA TYR A 154 18.51 18.53 -41.05
C TYR A 154 18.25 17.03 -41.06
N TYR A 155 19.20 16.24 -40.55
CA TYR A 155 18.97 14.80 -40.36
C TYR A 155 17.86 14.53 -39.32
N ALA A 156 17.11 13.45 -39.53
CA ALA A 156 16.00 12.97 -38.69
C ALA A 156 16.39 12.52 -37.26
N ASN A 157 17.47 13.06 -36.69
CA ASN A 157 18.01 12.74 -35.37
C ASN A 157 16.98 13.02 -34.26
N ASN A 158 16.17 14.08 -34.41
CA ASN A 158 15.09 14.36 -33.46
C ASN A 158 14.02 13.25 -33.43
N ALA A 159 13.71 12.66 -34.60
CA ALA A 159 12.76 11.56 -34.71
C ALA A 159 13.34 10.29 -34.06
N LYS A 160 14.62 9.99 -34.32
CA LYS A 160 15.31 8.86 -33.65
C LYS A 160 15.34 9.03 -32.13
N SER A 161 15.75 10.19 -31.62
CA SER A 161 15.80 10.45 -30.18
C SER A 161 14.41 10.35 -29.53
N SER A 162 13.37 10.82 -30.21
CA SER A 162 11.98 10.69 -29.74
C SER A 162 11.53 9.23 -29.72
N ALA A 163 11.89 8.43 -30.72
CA ALA A 163 11.59 7.00 -30.78
C ALA A 163 12.33 6.22 -29.68
N ASP A 164 13.60 6.52 -29.43
CA ASP A 164 14.39 5.88 -28.36
C ASP A 164 13.78 6.19 -26.97
N ALA A 165 13.37 7.45 -26.73
CA ALA A 165 12.68 7.85 -25.50
C ALA A 165 11.31 7.15 -25.34
N ALA A 166 10.55 7.00 -26.43
CA ALA A 166 9.29 6.27 -26.42
C ALA A 166 9.50 4.78 -26.10
N LYS A 167 10.50 4.14 -26.71
CA LYS A 167 10.88 2.75 -26.42
C LYS A 167 11.27 2.57 -24.95
N ALA A 168 12.13 3.44 -24.41
CA ALA A 168 12.54 3.38 -23.01
C ALA A 168 11.33 3.51 -22.07
N SER A 169 10.38 4.40 -22.38
CA SER A 169 9.15 4.55 -21.61
C SER A 169 8.26 3.30 -21.66
N ALA A 170 8.16 2.66 -22.83
CA ALA A 170 7.43 1.41 -23.00
C ALA A 170 8.07 0.24 -22.23
N ASP A 171 9.41 0.13 -22.24
CA ASP A 171 10.15 -0.90 -21.50
C ASP A 171 9.93 -0.76 -19.97
N VAL A 172 9.90 0.48 -19.46
CA VAL A 172 9.58 0.77 -18.06
C VAL A 172 8.12 0.40 -17.74
N ALA A 173 7.17 0.74 -18.62
CA ALA A 173 5.76 0.38 -18.45
C ALA A 173 5.55 -1.15 -18.42
N ALA A 174 6.22 -1.88 -19.31
CA ALA A 174 6.18 -3.35 -19.33
C ALA A 174 6.75 -3.96 -18.04
N THR A 175 7.87 -3.42 -17.53
CA THR A 175 8.46 -3.83 -16.25
C THR A 175 7.49 -3.59 -15.08
N ASN A 176 6.87 -2.41 -15.03
CA ASN A 176 5.89 -2.07 -13.99
C ASN A 176 4.65 -2.98 -14.04
N ALA A 177 4.16 -3.31 -15.23
CA ALA A 177 3.05 -4.23 -15.41
C ALA A 177 3.39 -5.65 -14.90
N GLN A 178 4.59 -6.16 -15.20
CA GLN A 178 5.05 -7.46 -14.69
C GLN A 178 5.17 -7.47 -13.17
N ASN A 179 5.70 -6.40 -12.57
CA ASN A 179 5.80 -6.26 -11.12
C ASN A 179 4.41 -6.26 -10.45
N ALA A 180 3.45 -5.55 -11.03
CA ALA A 180 2.07 -5.53 -10.53
C ALA A 180 1.42 -6.91 -10.61
N TYR A 181 1.61 -7.64 -11.70
CA TYR A 181 1.15 -9.03 -11.85
C TYR A 181 1.74 -9.95 -10.78
N ASN A 182 3.05 -9.90 -10.55
CA ASN A 182 3.72 -10.71 -9.54
C ASN A 182 3.20 -10.41 -8.13
N ALA A 183 2.99 -9.12 -7.80
CA ALA A 183 2.42 -8.70 -6.52
C ALA A 183 0.99 -9.23 -6.32
N ALA A 184 0.16 -9.19 -7.37
CA ALA A 184 -1.20 -9.73 -7.34
C ALA A 184 -1.21 -11.26 -7.08
N GLN A 185 -0.31 -12.01 -7.72
CA GLN A 185 -0.17 -13.45 -7.51
C GLN A 185 0.26 -13.79 -6.08
N ALA A 186 1.20 -13.03 -5.51
CA ALA A 186 1.62 -13.18 -4.12
C ALA A 186 0.47 -12.88 -3.13
N ALA A 187 -0.34 -11.86 -3.41
CA ALA A 187 -1.52 -11.54 -2.62
C ALA A 187 -2.57 -12.67 -2.68
N LYS A 188 -2.80 -13.24 -3.87
CA LYS A 188 -3.70 -14.39 -4.04
C LYS A 188 -3.23 -15.60 -3.21
N ALA A 189 -1.95 -15.96 -3.29
CA ALA A 189 -1.39 -17.09 -2.53
C ALA A 189 -1.51 -16.88 -1.01
N SER A 190 -1.32 -15.64 -0.54
CA SER A 190 -1.49 -15.29 0.87
C SER A 190 -2.95 -15.43 1.32
N ALA A 191 -3.90 -15.01 0.48
CA ALA A 191 -5.33 -15.15 0.74
C ALA A 191 -5.76 -16.63 0.76
N ASP A 192 -5.28 -17.44 -0.18
CA ASP A 192 -5.56 -18.88 -0.24
C ASP A 192 -5.02 -19.59 1.02
N THR A 193 -3.81 -19.23 1.48
CA THR A 193 -3.22 -19.74 2.73
C THR A 193 -4.05 -19.36 3.95
N ALA A 194 -4.50 -18.11 4.03
CA ALA A 194 -5.36 -17.66 5.13
C ALA A 194 -6.71 -18.40 5.14
N ALA A 195 -7.32 -18.60 3.97
CA ALA A 195 -8.56 -19.35 3.84
C ALA A 195 -8.39 -20.82 4.28
N ALA A 196 -7.28 -21.46 3.89
CA ALA A 196 -6.97 -22.82 4.32
C ALA A 196 -6.80 -22.93 5.84
N ARG A 197 -6.20 -21.94 6.50
CA ARG A 197 -6.02 -21.95 7.98
C ARG A 197 -7.32 -21.79 8.77
N VAL A 198 -8.37 -21.25 8.15
CA VAL A 198 -9.69 -21.08 8.80
C VAL A 198 -10.50 -22.39 8.75
N TRP A 199 -10.11 -23.34 7.92
CA TRP A 199 -10.79 -24.61 7.72
C TRP A 199 -9.92 -25.78 8.17
N ASP A 200 -10.40 -26.54 9.15
CA ASP A 200 -9.78 -27.80 9.54
C ASP A 200 -10.26 -28.90 8.60
N SER A 201 -9.37 -29.36 7.71
CA SER A 201 -9.68 -30.44 6.78
C SER A 201 -9.81 -31.82 7.44
N ALA A 202 -9.15 -32.04 8.58
CA ALA A 202 -9.23 -33.30 9.32
C ALA A 202 -10.59 -33.42 10.02
N GLU A 203 -11.10 -32.32 10.55
CA GLU A 203 -12.41 -32.28 11.20
C GLU A 203 -13.56 -31.92 10.25
N GLY A 204 -13.27 -31.44 9.04
CA GLY A 204 -14.26 -31.00 8.06
C GLY A 204 -15.08 -29.79 8.56
N LYS A 205 -14.46 -28.91 9.35
CA LYS A 205 -15.13 -27.81 10.06
C LYS A 205 -14.34 -26.52 10.02
N SER A 206 -15.04 -25.39 10.15
CA SER A 206 -14.38 -24.09 10.32
C SER A 206 -13.87 -23.89 11.75
N ALA A 207 -12.82 -23.08 11.92
CA ALA A 207 -12.32 -22.69 13.25
C ALA A 207 -13.41 -22.10 14.15
N ALA A 208 -14.38 -21.37 13.58
CA ALA A 208 -15.53 -20.84 14.32
C ALA A 208 -16.47 -21.95 14.82
N THR A 209 -16.67 -23.00 14.03
CA THR A 209 -17.43 -24.18 14.44
C THR A 209 -16.74 -24.91 15.58
N LEU A 210 -15.43 -25.14 15.47
CA LEU A 210 -14.62 -25.79 16.51
C LEU A 210 -14.64 -25.00 17.81
N ALA A 211 -14.50 -23.66 17.75
CA ALA A 211 -14.60 -22.80 18.92
C ALA A 211 -15.98 -22.88 19.59
N LYS A 212 -17.06 -22.96 18.81
CA LYS A 212 -18.43 -23.14 19.33
C LYS A 212 -18.60 -24.50 20.00
N GLU A 213 -18.05 -25.57 19.42
CA GLU A 213 -18.07 -26.91 19.99
C GLU A 213 -17.28 -26.99 21.28
N ALA A 214 -16.05 -26.46 21.32
CA ALA A 214 -15.24 -26.38 22.54
C ALA A 214 -15.98 -25.64 23.67
N ARG A 215 -16.61 -24.50 23.35
CA ARG A 215 -17.46 -23.78 24.30
C ARG A 215 -18.64 -24.63 24.79
N ASN A 216 -19.35 -25.27 23.88
CA ASN A 216 -20.51 -26.11 24.23
C ASN A 216 -20.11 -27.33 25.06
N ASN A 217 -18.93 -27.91 24.84
CA ASN A 217 -18.38 -29.01 25.64
C ASN A 217 -18.09 -28.60 27.09
N THR A 218 -17.98 -27.31 27.39
CA THR A 218 -17.88 -26.80 28.77
C THR A 218 -19.22 -26.54 29.44
N ILE A 219 -20.33 -26.82 28.74
CA ILE A 219 -21.70 -26.65 29.24
C ILE A 219 -22.34 -28.03 29.34
N TYR A 220 -22.67 -28.45 30.55
CA TYR A 220 -23.43 -29.68 30.81
C TYR A 220 -24.74 -29.32 31.50
N ASN A 221 -25.87 -29.80 30.95
CA ASN A 221 -27.23 -29.48 31.42
C ASN A 221 -27.48 -27.97 31.61
N ASN A 222 -27.12 -27.17 30.60
CA ASN A 222 -27.20 -25.70 30.63
C ASN A 222 -26.41 -25.02 31.77
N GLN A 223 -25.44 -25.71 32.37
CA GLN A 223 -24.59 -25.18 33.43
C GLN A 223 -23.11 -25.27 33.04
N SER A 224 -22.32 -24.27 33.42
CA SER A 224 -20.89 -24.25 33.13
C SER A 224 -20.12 -25.28 33.95
N ALA A 225 -18.94 -25.70 33.47
CA ALA A 225 -18.01 -26.51 34.26
C ALA A 225 -17.68 -25.89 35.63
N ALA A 226 -17.63 -24.55 35.71
CA ALA A 226 -17.41 -23.83 36.98
C ALA A 226 -18.57 -24.03 37.98
N TYR A 227 -19.81 -24.07 37.50
CA TYR A 227 -20.98 -24.38 38.34
C TYR A 227 -20.91 -25.81 38.90
N TRP A 228 -20.55 -26.77 38.06
CA TRP A 228 -20.41 -28.17 38.50
C TRP A 228 -19.27 -28.36 39.50
N ALA A 229 -18.14 -27.67 39.31
CA ALA A 229 -17.05 -27.66 40.28
C ALA A 229 -17.49 -27.07 41.64
N TYR A 230 -18.26 -25.97 41.62
CA TYR A 230 -18.84 -25.39 42.83
C TYR A 230 -19.78 -26.37 43.55
N LEU A 231 -20.69 -27.03 42.82
CA LEU A 231 -21.63 -27.98 43.40
C LEU A 231 -20.90 -29.19 44.00
N ALA A 232 -19.88 -29.70 43.32
CA ALA A 232 -19.04 -30.79 43.83
C ALA A 232 -18.29 -30.38 45.11
N ALA A 233 -17.75 -29.16 45.16
CA ALA A 233 -17.07 -28.63 46.34
C ALA A 233 -18.03 -28.48 47.53
N GLN A 234 -19.25 -27.99 47.30
CA GLN A 234 -20.30 -27.87 48.33
C GLN A 234 -20.69 -29.24 48.89
N ASN A 235 -20.90 -30.24 48.04
CA ASN A 235 -21.27 -31.60 48.44
C ASN A 235 -20.13 -32.36 49.15
N SER A 236 -18.89 -31.86 49.06
CA SER A 236 -17.72 -32.46 49.73
C SER A 236 -17.42 -31.86 51.11
N LEU A 237 -18.21 -30.87 51.56
CA LEU A 237 -18.02 -30.31 52.90
C LEU A 237 -18.41 -31.37 53.95
N PRO A 238 -17.54 -31.65 54.94
CA PRO A 238 -17.81 -32.65 55.95
C PRO A 238 -19.10 -32.32 56.70
N LEU A 239 -19.93 -33.34 56.94
CA LEU A 239 -21.13 -33.20 57.76
C LEU A 239 -20.73 -32.68 59.14
N PRO A 240 -21.40 -31.65 59.68
CA PRO A 240 -21.11 -31.22 61.04
C PRO A 240 -21.40 -32.39 61.96
N THR A 241 -20.50 -32.67 62.89
CA THR A 241 -20.70 -33.71 63.91
C THR A 241 -20.75 -33.04 65.26
N ILE A 242 -21.82 -33.28 66.02
CA ILE A 242 -21.90 -32.81 67.41
C ILE A 242 -21.05 -33.77 68.25
N THR A 243 -19.91 -33.28 68.74
CA THR A 243 -18.96 -34.09 69.50
C THR A 243 -19.31 -34.13 70.99
N LYS A 244 -19.96 -33.08 71.51
CA LYS A 244 -20.41 -33.01 72.91
C LYS A 244 -21.53 -31.99 73.09
N VAL A 245 -22.46 -32.28 73.99
CA VAL A 245 -23.43 -31.32 74.53
C VAL A 245 -23.45 -31.45 76.04
N GLN A 246 -23.36 -30.33 76.77
CA GLN A 246 -23.38 -30.31 78.23
C GLN A 246 -23.93 -28.98 78.75
N GLY A 247 -24.37 -28.93 80.01
CA GLY A 247 -24.60 -27.64 80.67
C GLY A 247 -23.30 -26.88 80.91
N GLN A 248 -23.39 -25.56 81.07
CA GLN A 248 -22.25 -24.72 81.47
C GLN A 248 -21.58 -25.31 82.71
N ASN A 249 -20.25 -25.46 82.67
CA ASN A 249 -19.44 -26.07 83.72
C ASN A 249 -19.87 -27.51 84.09
N GLY A 250 -20.51 -28.24 83.17
CA GLY A 250 -20.98 -29.61 83.40
C GLY A 250 -22.29 -29.70 84.19
N ALA A 251 -23.02 -28.60 84.36
CA ALA A 251 -24.30 -28.60 85.05
C ALA A 251 -25.30 -29.58 84.41
N THR A 252 -26.04 -30.32 85.25
CA THR A 252 -27.15 -31.20 84.86
C THR A 252 -28.49 -30.74 85.41
N CYS A 253 -28.49 -29.74 86.29
CA CYS A 253 -29.68 -29.14 86.86
C CYS A 253 -29.55 -27.63 87.06
N THR A 254 -30.68 -26.95 87.28
CA THR A 254 -30.78 -25.53 87.65
C THR A 254 -31.90 -25.34 88.67
N THR A 255 -31.73 -24.39 89.59
CA THR A 255 -32.83 -23.87 90.43
C THR A 255 -33.43 -22.58 89.86
N GLY A 256 -32.79 -22.01 88.84
CA GLY A 256 -33.18 -20.75 88.22
C GLY A 256 -34.26 -20.87 87.14
N SER A 257 -34.56 -19.75 86.50
CA SER A 257 -35.39 -19.68 85.30
C SER A 257 -34.59 -19.88 84.00
N THR A 258 -33.26 -20.02 84.10
CA THR A 258 -32.37 -20.13 82.94
C THR A 258 -31.44 -21.34 83.03
N PHE A 259 -31.03 -21.87 81.87
CA PHE A 259 -30.03 -22.93 81.75
C PHE A 259 -29.16 -22.71 80.51
N THR A 260 -27.83 -22.71 80.67
CA THR A 260 -26.90 -22.54 79.54
C THR A 260 -26.40 -23.88 79.02
N VAL A 261 -26.64 -24.16 77.75
CA VAL A 261 -26.15 -25.33 77.01
C VAL A 261 -24.89 -24.95 76.25
N VAL A 262 -23.82 -25.73 76.40
CA VAL A 262 -22.55 -25.60 75.68
C VAL A 262 -22.39 -26.77 74.72
N ILE A 263 -22.12 -26.43 73.46
CA ILE A 263 -22.09 -27.35 72.34
C ILE A 263 -20.67 -27.41 71.77
N SER A 264 -20.14 -28.61 71.59
CA SER A 264 -18.91 -28.85 70.83
C SER A 264 -19.26 -29.56 69.53
N ALA A 265 -18.73 -29.07 68.42
CA ALA A 265 -18.94 -29.65 67.10
C ALA A 265 -17.67 -29.60 66.25
N THR A 266 -17.61 -30.49 65.27
CA THR A 266 -16.56 -30.53 64.24
C THR A 266 -17.20 -30.30 62.87
N PRO A 267 -16.74 -29.31 62.08
CA PRO A 267 -15.76 -28.28 62.45
C PRO A 267 -16.33 -27.31 63.51
N SER A 268 -15.44 -26.68 64.29
CA SER A 268 -15.82 -25.69 65.31
C SER A 268 -15.99 -24.27 64.76
N SER A 269 -15.54 -24.02 63.53
CA SER A 269 -15.70 -22.75 62.81
C SER A 269 -16.60 -22.95 61.57
N GLY A 270 -17.24 -21.87 61.14
CA GLY A 270 -18.15 -21.91 59.99
C GLY A 270 -19.44 -22.71 60.23
N VAL A 271 -19.82 -22.90 61.50
CA VAL A 271 -21.06 -23.55 61.92
C VAL A 271 -21.96 -22.59 62.69
N ASN A 272 -23.26 -22.83 62.63
CA ASN A 272 -24.28 -22.16 63.43
C ASN A 272 -24.98 -23.17 64.33
N TYR A 273 -25.39 -22.73 65.50
CA TYR A 273 -26.00 -23.54 66.56
C TYR A 273 -27.45 -23.12 66.76
N ARG A 274 -28.29 -24.06 67.18
CA ARG A 274 -29.67 -23.79 67.59
C ARG A 274 -30.05 -24.73 68.73
N VAL A 275 -30.74 -24.19 69.73
CA VAL A 275 -31.30 -24.96 70.84
C VAL A 275 -32.78 -24.65 70.96
N THR A 276 -33.59 -25.69 71.02
CA THR A 276 -35.03 -25.59 71.33
C THR A 276 -35.36 -26.38 72.59
N CYS A 277 -36.22 -25.85 73.46
CA CYS A 277 -36.62 -26.50 74.71
C CYS A 277 -37.99 -25.99 75.14
N GLY A 278 -39.04 -26.83 75.12
CA GLY A 278 -40.41 -26.38 75.36
C GLY A 278 -40.81 -25.29 74.37
N SER A 279 -41.17 -24.10 74.87
CA SER A 279 -41.49 -22.92 74.04
C SER A 279 -40.28 -22.06 73.66
N PHE A 280 -39.07 -22.38 74.15
CA PHE A 280 -37.85 -21.65 73.82
C PHE A 280 -37.25 -22.13 72.49
N ASP A 281 -36.79 -21.19 71.69
CA ASP A 281 -36.03 -21.40 70.46
C ASP A 281 -35.01 -20.27 70.30
N SER A 282 -33.71 -20.61 70.26
CA SER A 282 -32.66 -19.60 70.11
C SER A 282 -32.59 -18.99 68.71
N GLY A 283 -33.23 -19.59 67.71
CA GLY A 283 -32.86 -19.38 66.31
C GLY A 283 -31.44 -19.90 66.01
N TRP A 284 -30.96 -19.66 64.79
CA TRP A 284 -29.58 -19.98 64.41
C TRP A 284 -28.64 -18.87 64.89
N VAL A 285 -27.69 -19.23 65.75
CA VAL A 285 -26.69 -18.31 66.30
C VAL A 285 -25.27 -18.84 66.09
N THR A 286 -24.27 -17.97 66.14
CA THR A 286 -22.85 -18.36 65.99
C THR A 286 -22.21 -18.78 67.32
N SER A 287 -22.79 -18.41 68.45
CA SER A 287 -22.32 -18.82 69.79
C SER A 287 -22.62 -20.29 70.02
N ASN A 288 -21.61 -21.03 70.48
CA ASN A 288 -21.76 -22.43 70.89
C ASN A 288 -22.27 -22.58 72.34
N ALA A 289 -22.38 -21.47 73.08
CA ALA A 289 -23.03 -21.40 74.38
C ALA A 289 -24.35 -20.65 74.25
N ILE A 290 -25.46 -21.34 74.54
CA ILE A 290 -26.83 -20.83 74.36
C ILE A 290 -27.57 -20.92 75.68
N THR A 291 -28.09 -19.79 76.17
CA THR A 291 -28.88 -19.71 77.40
C THR A 291 -30.37 -19.85 77.07
N ILE A 292 -30.97 -20.94 77.55
CA ILE A 292 -32.43 -21.15 77.56
C ILE A 292 -33.00 -20.23 78.64
N SER A 293 -33.88 -19.30 78.25
CA SER A 293 -34.44 -18.28 79.15
C SER A 293 -35.95 -18.41 79.40
N SER A 294 -36.63 -19.35 78.72
CA SER A 294 -38.05 -19.60 78.86
C SER A 294 -38.36 -21.09 78.66
N GLY A 295 -39.61 -21.51 78.92
CA GLY A 295 -40.06 -22.89 78.66
C GLY A 295 -39.51 -23.95 79.62
N ILE A 296 -38.75 -23.57 80.66
CA ILE A 296 -38.22 -24.49 81.68
C ILE A 296 -39.29 -24.77 82.74
N VAL A 297 -39.72 -26.02 82.86
CA VAL A 297 -40.69 -26.50 83.86
C VAL A 297 -39.99 -27.27 84.98
N SER A 298 -40.64 -27.39 86.15
CA SER A 298 -40.14 -28.22 87.26
C SER A 298 -39.97 -29.67 86.79
N GLY A 299 -38.84 -30.31 87.13
CA GLY A 299 -38.53 -31.68 86.69
C GLY A 299 -37.63 -31.73 85.44
N ALA A 300 -37.77 -32.80 84.66
CA ALA A 300 -36.93 -33.06 83.49
C ALA A 300 -37.32 -32.15 82.31
N ASN A 301 -36.32 -31.52 81.68
CA ASN A 301 -36.44 -30.70 80.49
C ASN A 301 -35.51 -31.27 79.41
N THR A 302 -36.03 -31.48 78.20
CA THR A 302 -35.23 -31.99 77.07
C THR A 302 -35.07 -30.89 76.03
N ALA A 303 -33.81 -30.51 75.80
CA ALA A 303 -33.43 -29.58 74.76
C ALA A 303 -33.02 -30.34 73.49
N THR A 304 -33.52 -29.91 72.33
CA THR A 304 -33.01 -30.34 71.03
C THR A 304 -31.89 -29.41 70.61
N VAL A 305 -30.72 -29.97 70.32
CA VAL A 305 -29.52 -29.24 69.91
C VAL A 305 -29.23 -29.54 68.45
N GLN A 306 -29.07 -28.49 67.65
CA GLN A 306 -28.78 -28.60 66.23
C GLN A 306 -27.52 -27.79 65.88
N VAL A 307 -26.70 -28.33 64.98
CA VAL A 307 -25.52 -27.66 64.42
C VAL A 307 -25.58 -27.71 62.90
N LYS A 308 -25.44 -26.56 62.25
CA LYS A 308 -25.53 -26.39 60.80
C LYS A 308 -24.22 -25.86 60.23
N ASN A 309 -23.67 -26.50 59.20
CA ASN A 309 -22.49 -26.00 58.49
C ASN A 309 -22.88 -24.97 57.40
N ALA A 310 -21.89 -24.38 56.72
CA ALA A 310 -22.11 -23.43 55.63
C ALA A 310 -22.88 -24.00 54.42
N ALA A 311 -22.78 -25.31 54.18
CA ALA A 311 -23.57 -26.02 53.16
C ALA A 311 -25.05 -26.23 53.56
N GLY A 312 -25.43 -25.90 54.79
CA GLY A 312 -26.79 -26.06 55.29
C GLY A 312 -27.11 -27.45 55.85
N THR A 313 -26.14 -28.37 55.88
CA THR A 313 -26.31 -29.70 56.50
C THR A 313 -26.43 -29.55 58.01
N VAL A 314 -27.39 -30.26 58.62
CA VAL A 314 -27.68 -30.18 60.05
C VAL A 314 -27.39 -31.51 60.74
N ALA A 315 -26.61 -31.48 61.82
CA ALA A 315 -26.58 -32.54 62.81
C ALA A 315 -27.47 -32.17 64.01
N GLN A 316 -28.06 -33.17 64.63
CA GLN A 316 -29.00 -33.00 65.73
C GLN A 316 -28.75 -34.02 66.83
N THR A 317 -28.89 -33.58 68.09
CA THR A 317 -28.93 -34.46 69.26
C THR A 317 -29.90 -33.90 70.30
N MET A 318 -30.17 -34.67 71.36
CA MET A 318 -31.00 -34.24 72.49
C MET A 318 -30.16 -34.22 73.77
N PHE A 319 -30.44 -33.26 74.65
CA PHE A 319 -29.79 -33.10 75.94
C PHE A 319 -30.84 -32.84 77.02
N THR A 320 -30.82 -33.62 78.10
CA THR A 320 -31.78 -33.50 79.20
C THR A 320 -31.12 -32.88 80.43
N PHE A 321 -31.80 -31.92 81.06
CA PHE A 321 -31.43 -31.32 82.33
C PHE A 321 -32.64 -31.22 83.26
N PHE A 322 -32.41 -30.96 84.54
CA PHE A 322 -33.47 -30.90 85.54
C PHE A 322 -33.64 -29.50 86.12
N LYS A 323 -34.88 -29.08 86.35
CA LYS A 323 -35.19 -27.95 87.23
C LYS A 323 -35.63 -28.49 88.58
N VAL A 324 -34.92 -28.07 89.63
CA VAL A 324 -35.16 -28.44 91.03
C VAL A 324 -35.81 -27.27 91.75
#